data_AF-A0A8B3ERX2-F1
#
_entry.id   AF-A0A8B3ERX2-F1
#
_cell.length_a   1.000
_cell.length_b   1.000
_cell.length_c   1.000
_cell.angle_alpha   90.00
_cell.angle_beta   90.00
_cell.angle_gamma   90.00
#
_symmetry.space_group_name_H-M   'P 1'
#
loop_
_entity.id
_entity.type
_entity.pdbx_description
1 polymer ?
#
loop_
_entity_poly.entity_id
_entity_poly.type
_entity_poly.pdbx_seq_one_letter_code
_entity_poly.pdbx_strand_id
1 'polypeptide(L)'
;GTVKQTAFIHDQKTGKANTLYLKPVQQDLLMYHNWLVQQNMNSEWLFPSTARPDRHITEKQFYKIMARVGDLLGINYLGTHTMRKTGAYRVYTQSNYNIGLVVHLLNHSSEAMTLTYLGLDQASREMMLDQIDFG
;
A
#
# COMPACT_ATOMS: atom_id res chain seq x y z
N GLY A 1 -23.55 2.84 -2.90
CA GLY A 1 -23.06 3.02 -1.52
C GLY A 1 -22.16 4.24 -1.45
N THR A 2 -21.84 4.74 -0.26
CA THR A 2 -20.80 5.77 -0.07
C THR A 2 -19.56 5.12 0.55
N VAL A 3 -18.38 5.45 0.04
CA VAL A 3 -17.10 5.00 0.62
C VAL A 3 -16.71 5.97 1.73
N LYS A 4 -16.38 5.46 2.90
CA LYS A 4 -15.87 6.27 4.02
C LYS A 4 -14.52 6.89 3.64
N GLN A 5 -14.24 8.09 4.14
CA GLN A 5 -12.94 8.75 3.89
C GLN A 5 -11.77 8.01 4.54
N THR A 6 -12.03 7.32 5.66
CA THR A 6 -11.03 6.54 6.38
C THR A 6 -11.55 5.17 6.79
N ALA A 7 -10.64 4.22 6.96
CA ALA A 7 -10.91 2.90 7.53
C ALA A 7 -9.94 2.61 8.67
N PHE A 8 -10.49 2.27 9.83
CA PHE A 8 -9.72 1.84 10.99
C PHE A 8 -9.45 0.34 10.90
N ILE A 9 -8.19 -0.06 11.08
CA ILE A 9 -7.74 -1.45 10.99
C ILE A 9 -6.84 -1.81 12.18
N HIS A 10 -6.76 -3.09 12.48
CA HIS A 10 -5.73 -3.66 13.35
C HIS A 10 -4.87 -4.64 12.56
N ASP A 11 -3.56 -4.42 12.58
CA ASP A 11 -2.60 -5.32 11.94
C ASP A 11 -2.51 -6.62 12.74
N GLN A 12 -2.79 -7.76 12.09
CA GLN A 12 -2.84 -9.05 12.78
C GLN A 12 -1.48 -9.50 13.34
N LYS A 13 -0.37 -9.14 12.67
CA LYS A 13 0.97 -9.60 13.06
C LYS A 13 1.53 -8.80 14.21
N THR A 14 1.30 -7.48 14.19
CA THR A 14 1.90 -6.54 15.15
C THR A 14 0.93 -6.08 16.24
N GLY A 15 -0.37 -6.30 16.05
CA GLY A 15 -1.43 -5.81 16.94
C GLY A 15 -1.66 -4.29 16.87
N LYS A 16 -0.89 -3.57 16.04
CA LYS A 16 -0.97 -2.11 15.97
C LYS A 16 -2.25 -1.68 15.25
N ALA A 17 -2.92 -0.70 15.84
CA ALA A 17 -3.98 0.02 15.15
C ALA A 17 -3.41 0.89 14.03
N ASN A 18 -4.19 1.09 12.97
CA ASN A 18 -3.89 2.05 11.90
C ASN A 18 -5.19 2.62 11.32
N THR A 19 -5.12 3.84 10.80
CA THR A 19 -6.22 4.48 10.09
C THR A 19 -5.79 4.73 8.65
N LEU A 20 -6.41 4.02 7.71
CA LEU A 20 -6.16 4.17 6.29
C LEU A 20 -6.95 5.36 5.73
N TYR A 21 -6.29 6.20 4.93
CA TYR A 21 -6.94 7.26 4.16
C TYR A 21 -7.39 6.73 2.80
N LEU A 22 -8.70 6.63 2.58
CA LEU A 22 -9.29 5.96 1.41
C LEU A 22 -9.66 6.91 0.28
N LYS A 23 -9.61 8.24 0.51
CA LYS A 23 -9.98 9.22 -0.53
C LYS A 23 -9.27 8.99 -1.88
N PRO A 24 -7.97 8.64 -1.94
CA PRO A 24 -7.29 8.42 -3.22
C PRO A 24 -7.82 7.23 -4.02
N VAL A 25 -8.43 6.23 -3.36
CA VAL A 25 -8.95 5.00 -3.99
C VAL A 25 -10.48 4.95 -3.98
N GLN A 26 -11.14 6.03 -3.59
CA GLN A 26 -12.60 6.07 -3.42
C GLN A 26 -13.35 5.69 -4.71
N GLN A 27 -12.90 6.22 -5.85
CA GLN A 27 -13.53 5.95 -7.13
C GLN A 27 -13.34 4.48 -7.55
N ASP A 28 -12.13 3.94 -7.38
CA ASP A 28 -11.82 2.54 -7.69
C ASP A 28 -12.67 1.58 -6.83
N LEU A 29 -12.82 1.89 -5.53
CA LEU A 29 -13.67 1.12 -4.63
C LEU A 29 -15.15 1.15 -5.02
N LEU A 30 -15.65 2.31 -5.48
CA LEU A 30 -17.03 2.42 -5.98
C LEU A 30 -17.23 1.62 -7.27
N MET A 31 -16.30 1.73 -8.21
CA MET A 31 -16.33 0.97 -9.47
C MET A 31 -16.29 -0.53 -9.20
N TYR A 32 -15.40 -0.97 -8.33
CA TYR A 32 -15.28 -2.37 -7.94
C TYR A 32 -16.53 -2.90 -7.22
N HIS A 33 -17.10 -2.12 -6.29
CA HIS A 33 -18.36 -2.49 -5.63
C HIS A 33 -19.50 -2.65 -6.65
N ASN A 34 -19.62 -1.74 -7.62
CA ASN A 34 -20.64 -1.85 -8.66
C ASN A 34 -20.44 -3.11 -9.51
N TRP A 35 -19.20 -3.47 -9.81
CA TRP A 35 -18.88 -4.72 -10.48
C TRP A 35 -19.29 -5.94 -9.65
N LEU A 36 -19.03 -5.97 -8.34
CA LEU A 36 -19.47 -7.06 -7.46
C LEU A 36 -21.00 -7.25 -7.50
N VAL A 37 -21.76 -6.15 -7.46
CA VAL A 37 -23.22 -6.17 -7.57
C VAL A 37 -23.66 -6.74 -8.92
N GLN A 38 -23.03 -6.34 -10.03
CA GLN A 38 -23.33 -6.85 -11.37
C GLN A 38 -23.04 -8.34 -11.50
N GLN A 39 -22.04 -8.87 -10.79
CA GLN A 39 -21.72 -10.29 -10.76
C GLN A 39 -22.57 -11.09 -9.75
N ASN A 40 -23.57 -10.46 -9.12
CA ASN A 40 -24.38 -11.04 -8.06
C ASN A 40 -23.55 -11.61 -6.90
N MET A 41 -22.39 -11.00 -6.62
CA MET A 41 -21.50 -11.37 -5.53
C MET A 41 -21.90 -10.61 -4.27
N ASN A 42 -22.76 -11.23 -3.45
CA ASN A 42 -23.10 -10.70 -2.13
C ASN A 42 -22.11 -11.24 -1.08
N SER A 43 -21.29 -10.37 -0.50
CA SER A 43 -20.29 -10.72 0.51
C SER A 43 -20.13 -9.61 1.54
N GLU A 44 -19.83 -9.99 2.78
CA GLU A 44 -19.39 -9.06 3.83
C GLU A 44 -17.95 -8.56 3.61
N TRP A 45 -17.16 -9.30 2.83
CA TRP A 45 -15.75 -8.99 2.59
C TRP A 45 -15.63 -7.97 1.47
N LEU A 46 -14.75 -6.98 1.65
CA LEU A 46 -14.45 -6.02 0.58
C LEU A 46 -13.89 -6.74 -0.64
N PHE A 47 -12.94 -7.66 -0.44
CA PHE A 47 -12.34 -8.47 -1.51
C PHE A 47 -12.69 -9.95 -1.31
N PRO A 48 -13.89 -10.39 -1.73
CA PRO A 48 -14.32 -11.78 -1.57
C PRO A 48 -13.54 -12.73 -2.47
N SER A 49 -13.41 -13.97 -2.02
CA SER A 49 -12.97 -15.07 -2.88
C SER A 49 -14.05 -15.36 -3.92
N THR A 50 -13.67 -15.44 -5.19
CA THR A 50 -14.60 -15.78 -6.28
C THR A 50 -15.14 -17.20 -6.18
N ALA A 51 -14.38 -18.13 -5.58
CA ALA A 51 -14.80 -19.52 -5.38
C ALA A 51 -15.60 -19.73 -4.07
N ARG A 52 -15.45 -18.85 -3.09
CA ARG A 52 -16.08 -18.93 -1.76
C ARG A 52 -16.43 -17.52 -1.27
N PRO A 53 -17.56 -16.94 -1.73
CA PRO A 53 -17.91 -15.55 -1.44
C PRO A 53 -18.11 -15.25 0.05
N ASP A 54 -18.28 -16.27 0.89
CA ASP A 54 -18.33 -16.20 2.35
C ASP A 54 -16.97 -15.87 3.00
N ARG A 55 -15.88 -15.82 2.22
CA ARG A 55 -14.51 -15.58 2.71
C ARG A 55 -13.81 -14.49 1.89
N HIS A 56 -12.86 -13.81 2.53
CA HIS A 56 -11.92 -12.96 1.80
C HIS A 56 -10.98 -13.76 0.90
N ILE A 57 -10.40 -13.09 -0.10
CA ILE A 57 -9.29 -13.62 -0.89
C ILE A 57 -8.14 -14.05 0.03
N THR A 58 -7.54 -15.20 -0.25
CA THR A 58 -6.36 -15.67 0.51
C THR A 58 -5.11 -14.92 0.10
N GLU A 59 -4.15 -14.77 1.01
CA GLU A 59 -2.84 -14.17 0.71
C GLU A 59 -2.13 -14.88 -0.45
N LYS A 60 -2.22 -16.22 -0.50
CA LYS A 60 -1.68 -17.04 -1.59
C LYS A 60 -2.31 -16.68 -2.94
N GLN A 61 -3.62 -16.45 -2.96
CA GLN A 61 -4.31 -16.06 -4.19
C GLN A 61 -3.95 -14.63 -4.60
N PHE A 62 -3.85 -13.70 -3.65
CA PHE A 62 -3.36 -12.36 -3.90
C PHE A 62 -1.94 -12.37 -4.50
N TYR A 63 -1.02 -13.17 -3.94
CA TYR A 63 0.33 -13.35 -4.47
C TYR A 63 0.31 -13.86 -5.92
N LYS A 64 -0.53 -14.86 -6.24
CA LYS A 64 -0.68 -15.37 -7.62
C LYS A 64 -1.17 -14.30 -8.59
N ILE A 65 -2.12 -13.46 -8.17
CA ILE A 65 -2.60 -12.33 -8.97
C ILE A 65 -1.45 -11.36 -9.24
N MET A 66 -0.70 -10.98 -8.20
CA MET A 66 0.45 -10.08 -8.34
C MET A 66 1.53 -10.65 -9.27
N ALA A 67 1.88 -11.93 -9.13
CA ALA A 67 2.83 -12.59 -10.01
C ALA A 67 2.37 -12.56 -11.47
N ARG A 68 1.10 -12.89 -11.73
CA ARG A 68 0.53 -12.85 -13.07
C ARG A 68 0.53 -11.44 -13.66
N VAL A 69 0.24 -10.41 -12.86
CA VAL A 69 0.36 -9.01 -13.29
C VAL A 69 1.81 -8.68 -13.64
N GLY A 70 2.78 -9.16 -12.85
CA GLY A 70 4.19 -9.04 -13.15
C GLY A 70 4.55 -9.62 -14.51
N ASP A 71 4.13 -10.86 -14.79
CA ASP A 71 4.36 -11.52 -16.08
C ASP A 71 3.77 -10.73 -17.25
N LEU A 72 2.53 -10.24 -17.10
CA LEU A 72 1.83 -9.47 -18.14
C LEU A 72 2.51 -8.13 -18.44
N LEU A 73 3.15 -7.52 -17.45
CA LEU A 73 3.84 -6.25 -17.58
C LEU A 73 5.35 -6.41 -17.86
N GLY A 74 5.86 -7.64 -17.90
CA GLY A 74 7.31 -7.90 -18.01
C GLY A 74 8.12 -7.48 -16.77
N ILE A 75 7.49 -7.43 -15.59
CA ILE A 75 8.11 -7.03 -14.33
C ILE A 75 8.37 -8.26 -13.46
N ASN A 76 9.63 -8.69 -13.36
CA ASN A 76 10.04 -9.89 -12.63
C ASN A 76 10.20 -9.69 -11.10
N TYR A 77 10.10 -8.45 -10.60
CA TYR A 77 10.28 -8.11 -9.18
C TYR A 77 8.99 -7.62 -8.50
N LEU A 78 7.82 -7.84 -9.13
CA LEU A 78 6.53 -7.43 -8.57
C LEU A 78 6.10 -8.41 -7.46
N GLY A 79 6.24 -7.98 -6.21
CA GLY A 79 5.81 -8.71 -5.01
C GLY A 79 4.77 -7.95 -4.20
N THR A 80 4.32 -8.55 -3.11
CA THR A 80 3.29 -7.98 -2.20
C THR A 80 3.76 -6.69 -1.51
N HIS A 81 5.06 -6.52 -1.31
CA HIS A 81 5.64 -5.31 -0.72
C HIS A 81 6.01 -4.23 -1.74
N THR A 82 6.13 -4.57 -3.03
CA THR A 82 6.64 -3.66 -4.05
C THR A 82 5.77 -2.41 -4.16
N MET A 83 4.45 -2.57 -4.28
CA MET A 83 3.54 -1.42 -4.36
C MET A 83 3.56 -0.56 -3.10
N ARG A 84 3.67 -1.16 -1.91
CA ARG A 84 3.75 -0.42 -0.64
C ARG A 84 5.04 0.39 -0.54
N LYS A 85 6.18 -0.20 -0.94
CA LYS A 85 7.48 0.50 -0.99
C LYS A 85 7.46 1.63 -2.00
N THR A 86 6.96 1.39 -3.22
CA THR A 86 6.84 2.41 -4.26
C THR A 86 5.90 3.56 -3.84
N GLY A 87 4.75 3.24 -3.26
CA GLY A 87 3.81 4.25 -2.76
C GLY A 87 4.41 5.12 -1.65
N ALA A 88 5.09 4.50 -0.69
CA ALA A 88 5.76 5.23 0.39
C ALA A 88 6.91 6.12 -0.12
N TYR A 89 7.71 5.62 -1.08
CA TYR A 89 8.77 6.40 -1.70
C TYR A 89 8.22 7.63 -2.47
N ARG A 90 7.09 7.47 -3.16
CA ARG A 90 6.40 8.60 -3.80
C ARG A 90 5.92 9.63 -2.80
N VAL A 91 5.34 9.21 -1.67
CA VAL A 91 4.95 10.15 -0.60
C VAL A 91 6.17 10.84 -0.03
N TYR A 92 7.26 10.12 0.22
CA TYR A 92 8.52 10.68 0.70
C TYR A 92 9.02 11.82 -0.19
N THR A 93 9.20 11.54 -1.48
CA THR A 93 9.71 12.52 -2.46
C THR A 93 8.75 13.70 -2.67
N GLN A 94 7.45 13.44 -2.83
CA GLN A 94 6.44 14.49 -3.10
C GLN A 94 6.08 15.35 -1.88
N SER A 95 6.37 14.88 -0.67
CA SER A 95 6.22 15.65 0.56
C SER A 95 7.46 16.47 0.93
N ASN A 96 8.37 16.65 -0.03
CA ASN A 96 9.68 17.27 0.19
C ASN A 96 10.48 16.55 1.30
N TYR A 97 10.58 15.23 1.18
CA TYR A 97 11.36 14.35 2.04
C TYR A 97 10.90 14.29 3.51
N ASN A 98 9.59 14.46 3.77
CA ASN A 98 9.03 14.34 5.12
C ASN A 98 8.99 12.89 5.60
N ILE A 99 10.03 12.45 6.32
CA ILE A 99 10.15 11.09 6.82
C ILE A 99 9.09 10.73 7.88
N GLY A 100 8.72 11.68 8.74
CA GLY A 100 7.71 11.47 9.79
C GLY A 100 6.34 11.11 9.21
N LEU A 101 5.94 11.79 8.14
CA LEU A 101 4.72 11.45 7.38
C LEU A 101 4.74 10.00 6.89
N VAL A 102 5.88 9.55 6.36
CA VAL A 102 6.03 8.21 5.80
C VAL A 102 6.08 7.14 6.89
N VAL A 103 6.69 7.42 8.04
CA VAL A 103 6.67 6.54 9.23
C VAL A 103 5.23 6.28 9.66
N HIS A 104 4.41 7.33 9.78
CA HIS A 104 3.00 7.21 10.12
C HIS A 104 2.22 6.46 9.04
N LEU A 105 2.43 6.79 7.76
CA LEU A 105 1.79 6.11 6.63
C LEU A 105 2.07 4.60 6.62
N LEU A 106 3.32 4.20 6.90
CA LEU A 106 3.74 2.81 6.93
C LEU A 106 3.45 2.12 8.27
N ASN A 107 3.00 2.85 9.29
CA ASN A 107 2.83 2.37 10.66
C ASN A 107 4.12 1.75 11.26
N HIS A 108 5.27 2.30 10.90
CA HIS A 108 6.57 1.86 11.40
C HIS A 108 6.86 2.42 12.79
N SER A 109 7.68 1.70 13.58
CA SER A 109 8.03 2.14 14.94
C SER A 109 9.10 3.23 14.98
N SER A 110 9.83 3.44 13.90
CA SER A 110 10.94 4.40 13.85
C SER A 110 11.24 4.88 12.43
N GLU A 111 11.86 6.05 12.33
CA GLU A 111 12.39 6.59 11.07
C GLU A 111 13.45 5.67 10.47
N ALA A 112 14.37 5.14 11.29
CA ALA A 112 15.40 4.21 10.85
C ALA A 112 14.81 2.98 10.12
N MET A 113 13.71 2.42 10.64
CA MET A 113 12.99 1.33 9.96
C MET A 113 12.46 1.76 8.60
N THR A 114 11.92 2.97 8.49
CA THR A 114 11.41 3.54 7.23
C THR A 114 12.52 3.83 6.23
N LEU A 115 13.65 4.41 6.65
CA LEU A 115 14.80 4.67 5.78
C LEU A 115 15.33 3.36 5.16
N THR A 116 15.54 2.34 5.99
CA THR A 116 15.92 0.99 5.53
C THR A 116 14.86 0.40 4.59
N TYR A 117 13.57 0.54 4.93
CA TYR A 117 12.48 0.03 4.10
C TYR A 117 12.44 0.69 2.71
N LEU A 118 12.64 2.01 2.65
CA LEU A 118 12.72 2.75 1.40
C LEU A 118 14.01 2.45 0.62
N GLY A 119 15.03 1.87 1.26
CA GLY A 119 16.34 1.65 0.65
C GLY A 119 17.08 2.97 0.44
N LEU A 120 16.83 3.96 1.30
CA LEU A 120 17.61 5.19 1.36
C LEU A 120 18.91 4.86 2.08
N ASP A 121 19.87 4.40 1.29
CA ASP A 121 21.21 4.06 1.75
C ASP A 121 22.09 5.31 1.88
N GLN A 122 23.35 5.09 2.22
CA GLN A 122 24.32 6.14 2.41
C GLN A 122 24.52 7.02 1.15
N ALA A 123 24.45 6.45 -0.06
CA ALA A 123 24.59 7.19 -1.31
C ALA A 123 23.43 8.17 -1.53
N SER A 124 22.20 7.78 -1.17
CA SER A 124 21.04 8.69 -1.17
C SER A 124 21.23 9.87 -0.20
N ARG A 125 21.91 9.63 0.93
CA ARG A 125 22.19 10.64 1.95
C ARG A 125 23.26 11.63 1.48
N GLU A 126 24.31 11.14 0.83
CA GLU A 126 25.39 11.95 0.27
C GLU A 126 24.87 12.87 -0.85
N MET A 127 24.08 12.34 -1.79
CA MET A 127 23.44 13.17 -2.82
C MET A 127 22.54 14.28 -2.26
N MET A 128 21.86 14.04 -1.14
CA MET A 128 21.06 15.08 -0.48
C MET A 128 21.94 16.14 0.18
N LEU A 129 23.08 15.75 0.78
CA LEU A 129 24.03 16.68 1.39
C LEU A 129 24.71 17.57 0.34
N ASP A 130 24.97 17.06 -0.87
CA ASP A 130 25.54 17.83 -1.98
C ASP A 130 24.64 18.98 -2.45
N GLN A 131 23.33 18.92 -2.16
CA GLN A 131 22.38 19.99 -2.48
C GLN A 131 22.25 21.04 -1.37
N ILE A 132 22.90 20.84 -0.23
CA ILE A 132 22.88 21.80 0.87
C ILE A 132 24.02 22.80 0.69
N ASP A 133 23.66 24.07 0.57
CA ASP A 133 24.61 25.16 0.69
C ASP A 133 24.96 25.37 2.17
N PHE A 134 26.22 25.08 2.53
CA PHE A 134 26.72 25.27 3.89
C PHE A 134 27.34 26.66 4.10
N GLY A 135 27.38 27.52 3.07
CA GLY A 135 28.03 28.84 3.07
C GLY A 135 29.28 28.92 2.21
#